data_AF-A0A3C0A9F2-F1
#
_entry.id   AF-A0A3C0A9F2-F1
#
_cell.length_a   1.000
_cell.length_b   1.000
_cell.length_c   1.000
_cell.angle_alpha   90.00
_cell.angle_beta   90.00
_cell.angle_gamma   90.00
#
_symmetry.space_group_name_H-M   'P 1'
#
loop_
_entity.id
_entity.type
_entity.pdbx_description
1 polymer ?
#
loop_
_entity_poly.entity_id
_entity_poly.type
_entity_poly.pdbx_seq_one_letter_code
_entity_poly.pdbx_strand_id
1 'polypeptide(L)'
;MNQPSPSIDSTQAMELARTAVAEKKLSEAALENLKRWVMEPQYAPYQPALLKLIEDKDFQQLDTCFWEVIPFGTGGRRGLMSELGSATINERTIAESAHGLAAYRKKFV
;
A
#
# COMPACT_ATOMS: atom_id res chain seq x y z
N MET A 1 4.57 -12.56 14.40
CA MET A 1 3.19 -12.62 14.91
C MET A 1 2.37 -13.38 13.88
N ASN A 2 1.79 -14.52 14.23
CA ASN A 2 0.93 -15.31 13.32
C ASN A 2 -0.40 -14.57 13.14
N GLN A 3 -0.47 -13.71 12.12
CA GLN A 3 -1.77 -13.28 11.60
C GLN A 3 -2.39 -14.48 10.86
N PRO A 4 -3.69 -14.78 11.07
CA PRO A 4 -4.35 -15.82 10.30
C PRO A 4 -4.26 -15.50 8.81
N SER A 5 -3.99 -16.51 7.99
CA SER A 5 -3.99 -16.37 6.53
C SER A 5 -5.33 -15.76 6.08
N PRO A 6 -5.33 -14.83 5.11
CA PRO A 6 -6.56 -14.27 4.58
C PRO A 6 -7.42 -15.40 3.99
N SER A 7 -8.73 -15.34 4.24
CA SER A 7 -9.68 -16.30 3.64
C SER A 7 -10.18 -15.86 2.26
N ILE A 8 -9.94 -14.60 1.90
CA ILE A 8 -10.37 -13.98 0.65
C ILE A 8 -9.25 -13.90 -0.38
N ASP A 9 -9.61 -13.96 -1.66
CA ASP A 9 -8.69 -13.72 -2.77
C ASP A 9 -8.62 -12.24 -3.19
N SER A 10 -7.69 -11.91 -4.08
CA SER A 10 -7.51 -10.55 -4.61
C SER A 10 -8.75 -9.99 -5.29
N THR A 11 -9.57 -10.82 -5.94
CA THR A 11 -10.79 -10.37 -6.62
C THR A 11 -11.85 -9.95 -5.59
N GLN A 12 -12.08 -10.81 -4.60
CA GLN A 12 -13.01 -10.56 -3.49
C GLN A 12 -12.60 -9.33 -2.68
N ALA A 13 -11.31 -9.19 -2.39
CA ALA A 13 -10.79 -8.02 -1.69
C ALA A 13 -11.06 -6.72 -2.47
N MET A 14 -10.88 -6.73 -3.79
CA MET A 14 -11.16 -5.55 -4.61
C MET A 14 -12.65 -5.21 -4.70
N GLU A 15 -13.54 -6.20 -4.66
CA GLU A 15 -14.99 -5.93 -4.55
C GLU A 15 -15.34 -5.30 -3.20
N LEU A 16 -14.82 -5.83 -2.09
CA LEU A 16 -15.02 -5.24 -0.76
C LEU A 16 -14.53 -3.80 -0.69
N ALA A 17 -13.35 -3.51 -1.24
CA ALA A 17 -12.80 -2.17 -1.29
C ALA A 17 -13.66 -1.24 -2.17
N ARG A 18 -14.19 -1.71 -3.30
CA ARG A 18 -15.14 -0.94 -4.14
C ARG A 18 -16.43 -0.61 -3.39
N THR A 19 -17.00 -1.58 -2.66
CA THR A 19 -18.17 -1.33 -1.81
C THR A 19 -17.86 -0.29 -0.74
N ALA A 20 -16.69 -0.35 -0.09
CA ALA A 20 -16.29 0.63 0.91
C ALA A 20 -16.18 2.06 0.35
N VAL A 21 -15.73 2.22 -0.89
CA VAL A 21 -15.73 3.53 -1.57
C VAL A 21 -17.15 4.03 -1.80
N ALA A 22 -18.06 3.17 -2.29
CA ALA A 22 -19.47 3.52 -2.47
C ALA A 22 -20.16 3.92 -1.15
N GLU A 23 -19.75 3.30 -0.04
CA GLU A 23 -20.19 3.62 1.32
C GLU A 23 -19.44 4.81 1.95
N LYS A 24 -18.51 5.45 1.24
CA LYS A 24 -17.65 6.55 1.71
C LYS A 24 -16.80 6.20 2.95
N LYS A 25 -16.45 4.93 3.11
CA LYS A 25 -15.55 4.42 4.17
C LYS A 25 -14.09 4.35 3.72
N LEU A 26 -13.85 4.40 2.42
CA LEU A 26 -12.54 4.41 1.78
C LEU A 26 -12.54 5.49 0.70
N SER A 27 -11.46 6.25 0.54
CA SER A 27 -11.34 7.21 -0.54
C SER A 27 -11.06 6.52 -1.89
N GLU A 28 -11.45 7.19 -2.99
CA GLU A 28 -11.13 6.71 -4.34
C GLU A 28 -9.61 6.63 -4.56
N ALA A 29 -8.85 7.59 -4.05
CA ALA A 29 -7.39 7.60 -4.11
C ALA A 29 -6.77 6.40 -3.37
N ALA A 30 -7.29 6.05 -2.19
CA ALA A 30 -6.87 4.85 -1.47
C ALA A 30 -7.16 3.58 -2.26
N LEU A 31 -8.32 3.48 -2.92
CA LEU A 31 -8.65 2.32 -3.76
C LEU A 31 -7.67 2.17 -4.94
N GLU A 32 -7.30 3.27 -5.60
CA GLU A 32 -6.34 3.24 -6.71
C GLU A 32 -4.96 2.72 -6.26
N ASN A 33 -4.46 3.22 -5.14
CA ASN A 33 -3.17 2.79 -4.58
C ASN A 33 -3.22 1.36 -4.06
N LEU A 34 -4.32 0.97 -3.41
CA LEU A 34 -4.55 -0.39 -2.91
C LEU A 34 -4.59 -1.41 -4.05
N LYS A 35 -5.22 -1.07 -5.18
CA LYS A 35 -5.27 -1.95 -6.37
C LYS A 35 -3.86 -2.36 -6.82
N ARG A 36 -2.89 -1.45 -6.79
CA ARG A 36 -1.50 -1.74 -7.16
C ARG A 36 -0.87 -2.77 -6.22
N TRP A 37 -1.08 -2.61 -4.92
CA TRP A 37 -0.55 -3.50 -3.90
C TRP A 37 -1.19 -4.90 -3.92
N VAL A 38 -2.47 -4.98 -4.30
CA VAL A 38 -3.17 -6.26 -4.43
C VAL A 38 -2.80 -7.01 -5.73
N MET A 39 -2.50 -6.30 -6.83
CA MET A 39 -2.37 -6.91 -8.16
C MET A 39 -0.93 -7.03 -8.66
N GLU A 40 -0.02 -6.12 -8.29
CA GLU A 40 1.35 -6.15 -8.83
C GLU A 40 2.22 -7.17 -8.07
N PRO A 41 3.00 -8.01 -8.78
CA PRO A 41 3.74 -9.12 -8.16
C PRO A 41 4.83 -8.67 -7.17
N GLN A 42 5.35 -7.45 -7.33
CA GLN A 42 6.36 -6.91 -6.41
C GLN A 42 5.85 -6.68 -4.98
N TYR A 43 4.53 -6.68 -4.77
CA TYR A 43 3.91 -6.56 -3.46
C TYR A 43 3.44 -7.90 -2.88
N ALA A 44 3.73 -9.03 -3.55
CA ALA A 44 3.36 -10.37 -3.09
C ALA A 44 3.68 -10.64 -1.60
N PRO A 45 4.80 -10.17 -1.02
CA PRO A 45 5.07 -10.34 0.41
C PRO A 45 4.06 -9.63 1.34
N TYR A 46 3.45 -8.54 0.88
CA TYR A 46 2.51 -7.72 1.64
C TYR A 46 1.04 -8.14 1.44
N GLN A 47 0.75 -8.87 0.37
CA GLN A 47 -0.62 -9.27 0.01
C GLN A 47 -1.34 -10.04 1.12
N PRO A 48 -0.73 -11.01 1.83
CA PRO A 48 -1.44 -11.74 2.88
C PRO A 48 -1.97 -10.83 4.00
N ALA A 49 -1.15 -9.88 4.46
CA ALA A 49 -1.54 -8.93 5.49
C ALA A 49 -2.56 -7.91 4.98
N LEU A 50 -2.41 -7.46 3.72
CA LEU A 50 -3.34 -6.52 3.09
C LEU A 50 -4.74 -7.14 2.88
N LEU A 51 -4.80 -8.36 2.35
CA LEU A 51 -6.07 -9.07 2.16
C LEU A 51 -6.77 -9.29 3.49
N LYS A 52 -6.03 -9.62 4.55
CA LYS A 52 -6.58 -9.76 5.90
C LYS A 52 -7.17 -8.46 6.43
N LEU A 53 -6.49 -7.34 6.20
CA LEU A 53 -6.97 -6.03 6.63
C LEU A 53 -8.26 -5.61 5.89
N ILE A 54 -8.38 -5.97 4.61
CA ILE A 54 -9.59 -5.77 3.81
C ILE A 54 -10.72 -6.69 4.27
N GLU A 55 -10.41 -7.95 4.60
CA GLU A 55 -11.34 -8.93 5.16
C GLU A 55 -11.92 -8.46 6.50
N ASP A 56 -11.06 -7.88 7.36
CA ASP A 56 -11.44 -7.31 8.66
C ASP A 56 -12.25 -6.02 8.53
N LYS A 57 -12.40 -5.47 7.31
CA LYS A 57 -13.14 -4.24 7.00
C LYS A 57 -12.63 -3.02 7.76
N ASP A 58 -11.34 -2.99 8.12
CA ASP A 58 -10.71 -1.81 8.71
C ASP A 58 -10.37 -0.77 7.61
N PHE A 59 -11.42 -0.22 7.02
CA PHE A 59 -11.30 0.73 5.92
C PHE A 59 -10.67 2.06 6.35
N GLN A 60 -10.77 2.42 7.64
CA GLN A 60 -10.12 3.62 8.16
C GLN A 60 -8.60 3.47 8.18
N GLN A 61 -8.10 2.31 8.61
CA GLN A 61 -6.67 2.01 8.55
C GLN A 61 -6.20 1.90 7.10
N LEU A 62 -6.99 1.28 6.22
CA LEU A 62 -6.67 1.20 4.79
C LEU A 62 -6.58 2.60 4.17
N ASP A 63 -7.54 3.48 4.44
CA ASP A 63 -7.51 4.84 3.92
C ASP A 63 -6.26 5.58 4.42
N THR A 64 -5.98 5.51 5.72
CA THR A 64 -4.78 6.13 6.33
C THR A 64 -3.48 5.62 5.70
N CYS A 65 -3.42 4.35 5.31
CA CYS A 65 -2.23 3.76 4.72
C CYS A 65 -2.10 4.00 3.20
N PHE A 66 -3.19 4.26 2.49
CA PHE A 66 -3.20 4.25 1.02
C PHE A 66 -3.73 5.54 0.37
N TRP A 67 -4.21 6.53 1.12
CA TRP A 67 -4.80 7.75 0.56
C TRP A 67 -3.85 8.56 -0.35
N GLU A 68 -2.53 8.46 -0.14
CA GLU A 68 -1.51 9.13 -0.95
C GLU A 68 -0.30 8.22 -1.18
N VAL A 69 0.51 8.52 -2.19
CA VAL A 69 1.87 7.98 -2.32
C VAL A 69 2.85 9.00 -1.73
N ILE A 70 3.53 8.70 -0.61
CA ILE A 70 4.45 9.66 0.02
C ILE A 70 5.52 10.11 -1.00
N PRO A 71 5.60 11.42 -1.33
CA PRO A 71 6.62 11.95 -2.21
C PRO A 71 8.00 11.95 -1.53
N PHE A 72 9.06 11.75 -2.31
CA PHE A 72 10.43 11.87 -1.83
C PHE A 72 10.90 13.34 -1.93
N GLY A 73 11.23 13.97 -0.81
CA GLY A 73 11.70 15.37 -0.74
C GLY A 73 13.16 15.55 -0.27
N THR A 74 13.63 16.80 -0.19
CA THR A 74 15.01 17.18 0.19
C THR A 74 15.43 16.76 1.62
N GLY A 75 14.49 16.29 2.45
CA GLY A 75 14.73 15.74 3.79
C GLY A 75 14.41 14.25 3.95
N GLY A 76 14.24 13.50 2.86
CA GLY A 76 13.79 12.11 2.86
C GLY A 76 12.26 11.95 2.90
N ARG A 77 11.75 10.72 3.03
CA ARG A 77 10.32 10.43 3.26
C ARG A 77 9.98 10.63 4.74
N ARG A 78 8.87 11.32 5.03
CA ARG A 78 8.31 11.47 6.39
C ARG A 78 6.85 10.99 6.37
N GLY A 79 6.41 10.30 7.41
CA GLY A 79 5.07 9.73 7.47
C GLY A 79 4.93 8.68 8.58
N LEU A 80 3.73 8.10 8.70
CA LEU A 80 3.45 7.02 9.66
C LEU A 80 4.27 5.78 9.32
N MET A 81 4.84 5.12 10.33
CA MET A 81 5.47 3.81 10.15
C MET A 81 4.40 2.73 10.16
N SER A 82 4.32 1.93 9.11
CA SER A 82 3.38 0.81 8.98
C SER A 82 3.99 -0.22 8.05
N GLU A 83 3.68 -1.51 8.20
CA GLU A 83 4.15 -2.55 7.27
C GLU A 83 3.51 -2.41 5.87
N LEU A 84 2.36 -1.72 5.80
CA LEU A 84 1.54 -1.58 4.60
C LEU A 84 1.30 -0.11 4.28
N GLY A 85 1.17 0.20 2.99
CA GLY A 85 0.69 1.51 2.55
C GLY A 85 1.64 2.26 1.63
N SER A 86 1.08 2.96 0.65
CA SER A 86 1.79 3.97 -0.14
C SER A 86 1.98 5.27 0.64
N ALA A 87 1.12 5.53 1.62
CA ALA A 87 1.09 6.71 2.48
C ALA A 87 1.91 6.53 3.78
N THR A 88 2.71 5.46 3.86
CA THR A 88 3.45 5.07 5.07
C THR A 88 4.92 4.78 4.77
N ILE A 89 5.76 4.86 5.80
CA ILE A 89 7.16 4.43 5.74
C ILE A 89 7.21 2.92 6.02
N ASN A 90 7.67 2.17 5.02
CA ASN A 90 7.91 0.72 5.05
C ASN A 90 9.15 0.38 4.21
N GLU A 91 9.59 -0.88 4.28
CA GLU A 91 10.73 -1.36 3.50
C GLU A 91 10.57 -1.08 1.99
N ARG A 92 9.35 -1.14 1.45
CA ARG A 92 9.09 -0.88 0.03
C ARG A 92 9.27 0.59 -0.32
N THR A 93 8.72 1.52 0.45
CA THR A 93 8.86 2.97 0.23
C THR A 93 10.30 3.44 0.47
N ILE A 94 11.02 2.79 1.39
CA ILE A 94 12.48 2.96 1.57
C ILE A 94 13.25 2.45 0.35
N ALA A 95 12.95 1.24 -0.13
CA ALA A 95 13.65 0.62 -1.27
C ALA A 95 13.41 1.36 -2.60
N GLU A 96 12.22 1.91 -2.83
CA GLU A 96 11.97 2.81 -3.97
C GLU A 96 12.84 4.07 -3.90
N SER A 97 13.05 4.61 -2.70
CA SER A 97 13.90 5.79 -2.49
C SER A 97 15.37 5.46 -2.76
N ALA A 98 15.84 4.29 -2.34
CA ALA A 98 17.18 3.79 -2.65
C ALA A 98 17.36 3.54 -4.16
N HIS A 99 16.33 3.02 -4.84
CA HIS A 99 16.36 2.86 -6.30
C HIS A 99 16.39 4.20 -7.03
N GLY A 100 15.66 5.22 -6.56
CA GLY A 100 15.70 6.57 -7.11
C GLY A 100 17.12 7.17 -7.09
N LEU A 101 17.88 6.94 -6.02
CA LEU A 101 19.29 7.35 -5.92
C LEU A 101 20.21 6.55 -6.86
N ALA A 102 19.98 5.25 -7.02
CA ALA A 102 20.77 4.39 -7.90
C ALA A 102 20.51 4.66 -9.39
N ALA A 103 19.26 4.95 -9.77
CA ALA A 103 18.88 5.30 -11.14
C ALA A 103 19.48 6.65 -11.57
N TYR A 104 19.60 7.62 -10.66
CA TYR A 104 20.26 8.91 -10.93
C TYR A 104 21.74 8.75 -11.31
N ARG A 105 22.46 7.78 -10.72
CA ARG A 105 23.88 7.51 -11.03
C ARG A 105 24.12 6.88 -12.40
N LYS A 106 23.13 6.25 -13.04
CA LYS A 106 23.27 5.65 -14.38
C LYS A 106 23.13 6.66 -15.53
N LYS A 107 22.72 7.90 -15.26
CA LYS A 107 22.54 8.93 -16.29
C LYS A 107 23.82 9.73 -16.61
N PHE A 108 24.93 9.40 -15.96
CA PHE A 108 26.22 10.10 -16.09
C PHE A 108 27.41 9.14 -16.31
N VAL A 109 27.17 7.96 -16.89
CA VAL A 109 28.24 7.08 -17.39
C VAL A 109 28.08 6.91 -18.90
#